data_AF-A0AAW2INC4-F1
#
_entry.id   AF-A0AAW2INC4-F1
#
_cell.length_a   1.000
_cell.length_b   1.000
_cell.length_c   1.000
_cell.angle_alpha   90.00
_cell.angle_beta   90.00
_cell.angle_gamma   90.00
#
_symmetry.space_group_name_H-M   'P 1'
#
loop_
_entity.id
_entity.type
_entity.pdbx_description
1 polymer ?
#
loop_
_entity_poly.entity_id
_entity_poly.type
_entity_poly.pdbx_seq_one_letter_code
_entity_poly.pdbx_strand_id
1 'polypeptide(L)'
;MSTASFSISLNGSIYGFFAGVRGLRQGDPMSPYLFVLIMEIWHSLIHFRVHNALSFQFNWKCKEQRILNLCFADDVLLFCKADIPSIKVIKDTLCEFAELSGLKVNPNKSQIILSRAVQQEKQQILEVLGFQEGFLPVRYLGVPLISSQLTIADCRPLIGKLESRIAG
;
A
#
# COMPACT_ATOMS: atom_id res chain seq x y z
N MET A 1 0.03 -27.74 -14.55
CA MET A 1 -0.62 -26.86 -13.55
C MET A 1 -2.10 -26.82 -13.86
N SER A 2 -2.96 -27.35 -12.98
CA SER A 2 -4.40 -27.26 -13.13
C SER A 2 -4.89 -25.92 -12.57
N THR A 3 -5.70 -25.21 -13.33
CA THR A 3 -6.32 -23.95 -12.91
C THR A 3 -7.32 -24.22 -11.79
N ALA A 4 -7.27 -23.46 -10.69
CA ALA A 4 -8.25 -23.60 -9.61
C ALA A 4 -9.67 -23.32 -10.14
N SER A 5 -10.64 -24.16 -9.76
CA SER A 5 -12.07 -23.97 -10.09
C SER A 5 -12.83 -23.61 -8.82
N PHE A 6 -13.73 -22.64 -8.94
CA PHE A 6 -14.54 -22.11 -7.85
C PHE A 6 -16.02 -22.40 -8.10
N SER A 7 -16.77 -22.51 -7.02
CA SER A 7 -18.23 -22.71 -7.04
C SER A 7 -18.89 -21.83 -5.98
N ILE A 8 -20.16 -21.51 -6.16
CA ILE A 8 -20.89 -20.64 -5.24
C ILE A 8 -21.73 -21.52 -4.31
N SER A 9 -21.55 -21.38 -2.99
CA SER A 9 -22.41 -22.01 -2.00
C SER A 9 -23.57 -21.07 -1.64
N LEU A 10 -24.80 -21.49 -1.93
CA LEU A 10 -26.04 -20.80 -1.57
C LEU A 10 -26.89 -21.74 -0.71
N ASN A 11 -27.13 -21.34 0.55
CA ASN A 11 -27.93 -22.11 1.52
C ASN A 11 -27.45 -23.56 1.70
N GLY A 12 -26.13 -23.80 1.64
CA GLY A 12 -25.53 -25.13 1.80
C GLY A 12 -25.47 -25.98 0.52
N SER A 13 -26.06 -25.50 -0.57
CA SER A 13 -25.98 -26.15 -1.88
C SER A 13 -24.97 -25.44 -2.79
N ILE A 14 -24.18 -26.21 -3.53
CA ILE A 14 -23.15 -25.70 -4.44
C ILE A 14 -23.74 -25.50 -5.84
N TYR A 15 -23.54 -24.33 -6.43
CA TYR A 15 -24.06 -23.96 -7.75
C TYR A 15 -22.93 -23.51 -8.68
N GLY A 16 -22.89 -24.16 -9.85
CA GLY A 16 -21.98 -23.83 -10.94
C GLY A 16 -20.50 -24.08 -10.63
N PHE A 17 -19.70 -24.08 -11.69
CA PHE A 17 -18.24 -24.08 -11.59
C PHE A 17 -17.68 -23.07 -12.58
N PHE A 18 -16.72 -22.28 -12.14
CA PHE A 18 -16.00 -21.35 -12.99
C PHE A 18 -14.51 -21.42 -12.66
N ALA A 19 -13.68 -21.42 -13.71
CA ALA A 19 -12.24 -21.42 -13.54
C ALA A 19 -11.75 -20.05 -13.05
N GLY A 20 -10.82 -20.06 -12.11
CA GLY A 20 -10.08 -18.88 -11.69
C GLY A 20 -9.08 -18.45 -12.76
N VAL A 21 -9.23 -17.24 -13.30
CA VAL A 21 -8.26 -16.72 -14.29
C VAL A 21 -7.05 -16.06 -13.62
N ARG A 22 -7.25 -15.43 -12.46
CA ARG A 22 -6.22 -14.74 -11.67
C ARG A 22 -6.53 -14.84 -10.18
N GLY A 23 -5.47 -14.72 -9.38
CA GLY A 23 -5.57 -14.71 -7.92
C GLY A 23 -5.22 -16.05 -7.28
N LEU A 24 -4.83 -15.98 -6.02
CA LEU A 24 -4.53 -17.14 -5.19
C LEU A 24 -5.73 -17.49 -4.31
N ARG A 25 -5.86 -18.76 -3.95
CA ARG A 25 -6.97 -19.21 -3.10
C ARG A 25 -6.85 -18.58 -1.72
N GLN A 26 -7.89 -17.85 -1.29
CA GLN A 26 -7.97 -17.32 0.06
C GLN A 26 -8.06 -18.48 1.07
N GLY A 27 -7.22 -18.45 2.12
CA GLY A 27 -7.11 -19.54 3.09
C GLY A 27 -6.17 -20.68 2.68
N ASP A 28 -5.54 -20.62 1.49
CA ASP A 28 -4.43 -21.50 1.15
C ASP A 28 -3.17 -21.05 1.92
N PRO A 29 -2.52 -21.95 2.69
CA PRO A 29 -1.35 -21.62 3.50
C PRO A 29 -0.16 -21.10 2.68
N MET A 30 -0.09 -21.39 1.38
CA MET A 30 1.00 -20.91 0.51
C MET A 30 0.78 -19.50 -0.03
N SER A 31 -0.48 -19.04 -0.11
CA SER A 31 -0.83 -17.75 -0.70
C SER A 31 -0.12 -16.55 -0.06
N PRO A 32 0.01 -16.46 1.28
CA PRO A 32 0.75 -15.37 1.92
C PRO A 32 2.22 -15.32 1.51
N TYR A 33 2.88 -16.47 1.40
CA TYR A 33 4.30 -16.53 1.02
C TYR A 33 4.52 -16.07 -0.42
N LEU A 34 3.68 -16.53 -1.34
CA LEU A 34 3.72 -16.08 -2.73
C LEU A 34 3.50 -14.58 -2.84
N PHE A 35 2.58 -14.03 -2.05
CA PHE A 35 2.35 -12.59 -2.00
C PHE A 35 3.57 -11.84 -1.46
N VAL A 36 4.21 -12.32 -0.40
CA VAL A 36 5.46 -11.73 0.14
C VAL A 36 6.57 -11.74 -0.92
N LEU A 37 6.73 -12.82 -1.68
CA LEU A 37 7.73 -12.88 -2.76
C LEU A 37 7.46 -11.83 -3.86
N ILE A 38 6.19 -11.63 -4.23
CA ILE A 38 5.82 -10.59 -5.20
C ILE A 38 6.10 -9.18 -4.63
N MET A 39 5.84 -8.97 -3.34
CA MET A 39 6.14 -7.70 -2.67
C MET A 39 7.64 -7.44 -2.49
N GLU A 40 8.47 -8.48 -2.39
CA GLU A 40 9.94 -8.36 -2.40
C GLU A 40 10.44 -7.85 -3.77
N ILE A 41 9.80 -8.28 -4.87
CA ILE A 41 10.07 -7.75 -6.21
C ILE A 41 9.71 -6.27 -6.27
N TRP A 42 8.55 -5.87 -5.71
CA TRP A 42 8.19 -4.44 -5.60
C TRP A 42 9.25 -3.64 -4.86
N HIS A 43 9.67 -4.13 -3.68
CA HIS A 43 10.68 -3.47 -2.86
C HIS A 43 12.00 -3.31 -3.63
N SER A 44 12.50 -4.39 -4.22
CA SER A 44 13.73 -4.36 -5.02
C SER A 44 13.63 -3.42 -6.23
N LEU A 45 12.51 -3.45 -6.95
CA LEU A 45 12.29 -2.64 -8.16
C LEU A 45 12.28 -1.15 -7.83
N ILE A 46 11.54 -0.72 -6.81
CA ILE A 46 11.47 0.70 -6.46
C ILE A 46 12.80 1.23 -5.93
N HIS A 47 13.52 0.43 -5.13
CA HIS A 47 14.86 0.80 -4.69
C HIS A 47 15.84 0.91 -5.85
N PHE A 48 15.77 0.01 -6.83
CA PHE A 48 16.57 0.10 -8.06
C PHE A 48 16.25 1.36 -8.86
N ARG A 49 14.97 1.66 -9.10
CA ARG A 49 14.53 2.85 -9.86
C ARG A 49 14.96 4.14 -9.18
N VAL A 50 14.76 4.25 -7.87
CA VAL A 50 15.16 5.41 -7.07
C VAL A 50 16.67 5.60 -7.04
N HIS A 51 17.45 4.52 -6.91
CA HIS A 51 18.91 4.61 -6.90
C HIS A 51 19.49 5.14 -8.22
N ASN A 52 18.88 4.78 -9.35
CA ASN A 52 19.34 5.17 -10.68
C ASN A 52 18.73 6.50 -11.16
N ALA A 53 17.70 7.03 -10.49
CA ALA A 53 17.06 8.28 -10.86
C ALA A 53 17.74 9.48 -10.18
N LEU A 54 18.61 10.19 -10.91
CA LEU A 54 19.26 11.42 -10.43
C LEU A 54 18.27 12.51 -9.99
N SER A 55 17.04 12.47 -10.52
CA SER A 55 15.98 13.43 -10.21
C SER A 55 15.18 13.09 -8.96
N PHE A 56 15.29 11.87 -8.42
CA PHE A 56 14.55 11.47 -7.23
C PHE A 56 15.16 12.06 -5.96
N GLN A 57 14.31 12.53 -5.05
CA GLN A 57 14.72 13.03 -3.75
C GLN A 57 13.92 12.35 -2.63
N PHE A 58 14.65 11.89 -1.61
CA PHE A 58 14.05 11.37 -0.39
C PHE A 58 13.35 12.48 0.40
N ASN A 59 12.34 12.10 1.18
CA ASN A 59 11.79 12.97 2.21
C ASN A 59 12.92 13.39 3.17
N TRP A 60 12.96 14.65 3.59
CA TRP A 60 14.05 15.18 4.40
C TRP A 60 14.27 14.41 5.71
N LYS A 61 13.21 13.90 6.35
CA LYS A 61 13.32 13.07 7.58
C LYS A 61 13.80 11.65 7.31
N CYS A 62 13.62 11.17 6.08
CA CYS A 62 13.93 9.81 5.67
C CYS A 62 15.25 9.72 4.89
N LYS A 63 15.88 10.87 4.58
CA LYS A 63 17.01 10.97 3.65
C LYS A 63 18.26 10.26 4.16
N GLU A 64 18.61 10.42 5.43
CA GLU A 64 19.81 9.82 6.02
C GLU A 64 19.71 8.29 6.03
N GLN A 65 18.55 7.76 6.40
CA GLN A 65 18.28 6.32 6.46
C GLN A 65 17.82 5.74 5.12
N ARG A 66 17.65 6.58 4.09
CA ARG A 66 17.11 6.22 2.76
C ARG A 66 15.79 5.44 2.85
N ILE A 67 14.93 5.81 3.80
CA ILE A 67 13.63 5.18 3.96
C ILE A 67 12.73 5.64 2.82
N LEU A 68 12.27 4.69 2.02
CA LEU A 68 11.43 4.92 0.83
C LEU A 68 10.04 4.32 0.99
N ASN A 69 9.95 3.09 1.51
CA ASN A 69 8.70 2.37 1.65
C ASN A 69 8.62 1.62 2.98
N LEU A 70 7.38 1.39 3.43
CA LEU A 70 7.04 0.41 4.46
C LEU A 70 5.93 -0.47 3.89
N CYS A 71 6.13 -1.77 3.92
CA CYS A 71 5.20 -2.74 3.34
C CYS A 71 4.75 -3.72 4.40
N PHE A 72 3.44 -3.90 4.54
CA PHE A 72 2.85 -4.96 5.34
C PHE A 72 1.68 -5.56 4.57
N ALA A 73 1.84 -6.78 4.06
CA ALA A 73 0.91 -7.34 3.09
C ALA A 73 0.60 -6.31 1.97
N ASP A 74 -0.67 -6.03 1.71
CA ASP A 74 -1.13 -5.07 0.71
C ASP A 74 -1.10 -3.60 1.17
N ASP A 75 -0.82 -3.34 2.46
CA ASP A 75 -0.71 -1.99 3.00
C ASP A 75 0.71 -1.42 2.81
N VAL A 76 0.85 -0.54 1.81
CA VAL A 76 2.13 0.11 1.45
C VAL A 76 2.11 1.60 1.77
N LEU A 77 3.13 2.07 2.49
CA LEU A 77 3.44 3.49 2.63
C LEU A 77 4.66 3.85 1.79
N LEU A 78 4.62 5.01 1.15
CA LEU A 78 5.72 5.55 0.34
C LEU A 78 6.11 6.94 0.82
N PHE A 79 7.41 7.19 0.88
CA PHE A 79 8.02 8.42 1.36
C PHE A 79 8.98 8.98 0.31
N CYS A 80 8.70 10.18 -0.15
CA CYS A 80 9.60 10.94 -1.04
C CYS A 80 9.46 12.44 -0.76
N LYS A 81 10.33 13.23 -1.39
CA LYS A 81 10.09 14.66 -1.49
C LYS A 81 8.86 14.89 -2.35
N ALA A 82 8.02 15.81 -1.92
CA ALA A 82 6.83 16.22 -2.66
C ALA A 82 7.23 17.18 -3.81
N ASP A 83 7.90 16.63 -4.82
CA ASP A 83 8.21 17.30 -6.08
C ASP A 83 7.87 16.41 -7.29
N ILE A 84 7.58 17.05 -8.42
CA ILE A 84 7.13 16.35 -9.63
C ILE A 84 8.10 15.25 -10.10
N PRO A 85 9.44 15.45 -10.11
CA PRO A 85 10.35 14.41 -10.58
C PRO A 85 10.32 13.15 -9.71
N SER A 86 10.29 13.29 -8.37
CA SER A 86 10.23 12.12 -7.47
C SER A 86 8.91 11.38 -7.61
N ILE A 87 7.80 12.12 -7.73
CA ILE A 87 6.46 11.56 -7.88
C ILE A 87 6.33 10.79 -9.21
N LYS A 88 6.93 11.28 -10.30
CA LYS A 88 6.97 10.56 -11.58
C LYS A 88 7.73 9.23 -11.47
N VAL A 89 8.89 9.21 -10.82
CA VAL A 89 9.65 7.96 -10.60
C VAL A 89 8.78 6.93 -9.86
N ILE A 90 8.06 7.34 -8.82
CA ILE A 90 7.14 6.44 -8.10
C ILE A 90 6.03 5.93 -9.01
N LYS A 91 5.36 6.83 -9.75
CA LYS A 91 4.28 6.47 -10.67
C LYS A 91 4.73 5.45 -11.72
N ASP A 92 5.84 5.74 -12.39
CA ASP A 92 6.36 4.90 -13.46
C ASP A 92 6.73 3.51 -12.92
N THR A 93 7.31 3.46 -11.72
CA THR A 93 7.60 2.19 -11.04
C THR A 93 6.34 1.41 -10.66
N LEU A 94 5.28 2.09 -10.18
CA LEU A 94 4.00 1.44 -9.88
C LEU A 94 3.35 0.87 -11.15
N CYS A 95 3.43 1.58 -12.28
CA CYS A 95 2.94 1.10 -13.57
C CYS A 95 3.71 -0.15 -14.03
N GLU A 96 5.05 -0.09 -14.01
CA GLU A 96 5.89 -1.22 -14.37
C GLU A 96 5.62 -2.44 -13.47
N PHE A 97 5.53 -2.24 -12.16
CA PHE A 97 5.21 -3.31 -11.23
C PHE A 97 3.84 -3.92 -11.51
N ALA A 98 2.84 -3.10 -11.87
CA ALA A 98 1.50 -3.58 -12.20
C ALA A 98 1.46 -4.40 -13.49
N GLU A 99 2.28 -4.03 -14.47
CA GLU A 99 2.44 -4.79 -15.71
C GLU A 99 3.13 -6.14 -15.47
N LEU A 100 4.17 -6.18 -14.64
CA LEU A 100 4.93 -7.39 -14.33
C LEU A 100 4.16 -8.37 -13.42
N SER A 101 3.48 -7.87 -12.39
CA SER A 101 2.83 -8.69 -11.37
C SER A 101 1.35 -8.96 -11.65
N GLY A 102 0.70 -8.10 -12.46
CA GLY A 102 -0.75 -8.08 -12.61
C GLY A 102 -1.51 -7.50 -11.40
N LEU A 103 -0.82 -7.08 -10.34
CA LEU A 103 -1.39 -6.40 -9.18
C LEU A 103 -1.61 -4.92 -9.52
N LYS A 104 -2.78 -4.37 -9.17
CA LYS A 104 -3.11 -2.97 -9.44
C LYS A 104 -3.30 -2.20 -8.14
N VAL A 105 -2.73 -1.00 -8.09
CA VAL A 105 -3.02 -0.04 -7.03
C VAL A 105 -4.50 0.34 -7.12
N ASN A 106 -5.15 0.46 -5.96
CA ASN A 106 -6.53 0.91 -5.89
C ASN A 106 -6.57 2.42 -5.60
N PRO A 107 -6.79 3.29 -6.61
CA PRO A 107 -6.76 4.74 -6.44
C PRO A 107 -7.84 5.26 -5.47
N ASN A 108 -8.92 4.50 -5.25
CA ASN A 108 -9.98 4.88 -4.31
C ASN A 108 -9.61 4.58 -2.85
N LYS A 109 -8.64 3.69 -2.62
CA LYS A 109 -8.11 3.36 -1.28
C LYS A 109 -6.74 3.99 -1.02
N SER A 110 -6.05 4.43 -2.06
CA SER A 110 -4.76 5.10 -1.98
C SER A 110 -4.94 6.61 -1.81
N GLN A 111 -4.10 7.19 -0.97
CA GLN A 111 -4.13 8.62 -0.66
C GLN A 111 -2.72 9.20 -0.70
N ILE A 112 -2.62 10.50 -1.00
CA ILE A 112 -1.39 11.27 -0.91
C ILE A 112 -1.53 12.28 0.21
N ILE A 113 -0.60 12.25 1.16
CA ILE A 113 -0.53 13.20 2.26
C ILE A 113 0.62 14.15 1.98
N LEU A 114 0.31 15.43 1.77
CA LEU A 114 1.29 16.46 1.50
C LEU A 114 1.54 17.32 2.75
N SER A 115 2.78 17.78 2.91
CA SER A 115 3.09 18.77 3.95
C SER A 115 2.45 20.12 3.59
N ARG A 116 2.08 20.91 4.60
CA ARG A 116 1.47 22.25 4.39
C ARG A 116 2.33 23.21 3.56
N ALA A 117 3.64 22.98 3.50
CA ALA A 117 4.57 23.80 2.73
C ALA A 117 4.43 23.61 1.21
N VAL A 118 3.77 22.53 0.76
CA VAL A 118 3.64 22.20 -0.66
C VAL A 118 2.28 22.68 -1.14
N GLN A 119 2.18 23.97 -1.47
CA GLN A 119 0.93 24.53 -2.03
C GLN A 119 0.98 24.69 -3.54
N GLN A 120 2.11 25.11 -4.09
CA GLN A 120 2.23 25.42 -5.53
C GLN A 120 2.16 24.17 -6.40
N GLU A 121 2.87 23.10 -6.02
CA GLU A 121 2.95 21.86 -6.82
C GLU A 121 1.86 20.84 -6.46
N LYS A 122 1.04 21.13 -5.45
CA LYS A 122 0.06 20.20 -4.89
C LYS A 122 -0.85 19.59 -5.96
N GLN A 123 -1.50 20.45 -6.76
CA GLN A 123 -2.47 19.99 -7.74
C GLN A 123 -1.83 19.13 -8.83
N GLN A 124 -0.63 19.52 -9.29
CA GLN A 124 0.13 18.74 -10.26
C GLN A 124 0.54 17.38 -9.70
N ILE A 125 0.95 17.30 -8.43
CA ILE A 125 1.30 16.03 -7.77
C ILE A 125 0.09 15.08 -7.72
N LEU A 126 -1.08 15.61 -7.33
CA LEU A 126 -2.32 14.83 -7.27
C LEU A 126 -2.73 14.32 -8.66
N GLU A 127 -2.62 15.17 -9.69
CA GLU A 127 -2.92 14.79 -11.08
C GLU A 127 -1.97 13.73 -11.63
N VAL A 128 -0.67 13.78 -11.27
CA VAL A 128 0.31 12.79 -11.74
C VAL A 128 -0.06 11.40 -11.22
N LEU A 129 -0.29 11.23 -9.92
CA LEU A 129 -0.58 9.90 -9.34
C LEU A 129 -2.05 9.48 -9.47
N GLY A 130 -2.98 10.43 -9.58
CA GLY A 130 -4.42 10.16 -9.66
C GLY A 130 -5.03 9.65 -8.35
N PHE A 131 -4.38 9.93 -7.21
CA PHE A 131 -4.89 9.59 -5.87
C PHE A 131 -5.58 10.79 -5.23
N GLN A 132 -6.49 10.49 -4.30
CA GLN A 132 -7.14 11.52 -3.49
C GLN A 132 -6.15 12.13 -2.48
N GLU A 133 -6.33 13.40 -2.15
CA GLU A 133 -5.60 14.01 -1.04
C GLU A 133 -6.09 13.42 0.29
N GLY A 134 -5.14 12.98 1.11
CA GLY A 134 -5.38 12.52 2.48
C GLY A 134 -4.87 13.53 3.50
N PHE A 135 -5.38 13.41 4.73
CA PHE A 135 -4.99 14.27 5.85
C PHE A 135 -4.63 13.41 7.07
N LEU A 136 -3.63 13.85 7.83
CA LEU A 136 -3.36 13.24 9.13
C LEU A 136 -4.45 13.62 10.14
N PRO A 137 -4.83 12.70 11.05
CA PRO A 137 -4.25 11.37 11.21
C PRO A 137 -4.81 10.30 10.26
N VAL A 138 -3.93 9.41 9.77
CA VAL A 138 -4.31 8.27 8.91
C VAL A 138 -4.07 6.96 9.65
N ARG A 139 -4.95 5.97 9.52
CA ARG A 139 -4.75 4.66 10.14
C ARG A 139 -3.84 3.79 9.27
N TYR A 140 -2.80 3.23 9.88
CA TYR A 140 -1.94 2.20 9.28
C TYR A 140 -1.89 1.01 10.26
N LEU A 141 -2.25 -0.19 9.78
CA LEU A 141 -2.31 -1.41 10.60
C LEU A 141 -3.15 -1.28 11.89
N GLY A 142 -4.20 -0.46 11.83
CA GLY A 142 -5.09 -0.21 12.96
C GLY A 142 -4.61 0.86 13.95
N VAL A 143 -3.41 1.41 13.77
CA VAL A 143 -2.82 2.47 14.60
C VAL A 143 -2.93 3.82 13.88
N PRO A 144 -3.30 4.93 14.55
CA PRO A 144 -3.27 6.24 13.94
C PRO A 144 -1.82 6.73 13.76
N LEU A 145 -1.45 7.05 12.52
CA LEU A 145 -0.31 7.86 12.17
C LEU A 145 -0.69 9.33 12.40
N ILE A 146 -0.10 9.92 13.42
CA ILE A 146 -0.31 11.32 13.81
C ILE A 146 0.98 12.12 13.61
N SER A 147 0.86 13.44 13.49
CA SER A 147 2.02 14.34 13.36
C SER A 147 2.73 14.63 14.70
N SER A 148 2.12 14.25 15.83
CA SER A 148 2.61 14.42 17.20
C SER A 148 3.11 13.09 17.79
N GLN A 149 3.63 13.12 19.02
CA GLN A 149 3.89 11.87 19.75
C GLN A 149 2.58 11.14 20.04
N LEU A 150 2.60 9.82 19.79
CA LEU A 150 1.47 8.93 20.03
C LEU A 150 1.15 8.90 21.53
N THR A 151 -0.09 9.24 21.88
CA THR A 151 -0.55 9.22 23.27
C THR A 151 -1.32 7.93 23.57
N ILE A 152 -1.45 7.59 24.86
CA ILE A 152 -2.29 6.46 25.30
C ILE A 152 -3.74 6.63 24.84
N ALA A 153 -4.22 7.87 24.73
CA ALA A 153 -5.56 8.17 24.23
C ALA A 153 -5.73 7.73 22.77
N ASP A 154 -4.71 7.92 21.93
CA ASP A 154 -4.72 7.53 20.52
C ASP A 154 -4.73 6.00 20.34
N CYS A 155 -4.22 5.26 21.32
CA CYS A 155 -4.23 3.80 21.37
C CYS A 155 -5.53 3.19 21.95
N ARG A 156 -6.44 3.99 22.54
CA ARG A 156 -7.71 3.47 23.08
C ARG A 156 -8.51 2.59 22.11
N PRO A 157 -8.60 2.89 20.80
CA PRO A 157 -9.31 2.03 19.86
C PRO A 157 -8.72 0.61 19.74
N LEU A 158 -7.40 0.48 19.94
CA LEU A 158 -6.73 -0.84 19.96
C LEU A 158 -7.02 -1.57 21.28
N ILE A 159 -6.96 -0.85 22.39
CA ILE A 159 -7.30 -1.38 23.72
C ILE A 159 -8.74 -1.88 23.74
N GLY A 160 -9.70 -1.08 23.26
CA GLY A 160 -11.10 -1.49 23.20
C GLY A 160 -11.34 -2.73 22.33
N LYS A 161 -10.60 -2.88 21.22
CA LYS A 161 -10.64 -4.12 20.42
C LYS A 161 -10.09 -5.33 21.18
N LEU A 162 -9.03 -5.17 21.96
CA LEU A 162 -8.49 -6.24 22.81
C LEU A 162 -9.46 -6.60 23.92
N GLU A 163 -10.01 -5.61 24.63
CA GLU A 163 -11.01 -5.83 25.69
C GLU A 163 -12.25 -6.55 25.14
N SER A 164 -12.77 -6.15 23.97
CA SER A 164 -13.90 -6.82 23.33
C SER A 164 -13.61 -8.27 22.92
N ARG A 165 -12.34 -8.62 22.68
CA ARG A 165 -11.91 -9.99 22.37
C ARG A 165 -11.71 -10.85 23.61
N ILE A 166 -11.42 -10.24 24.75
CA ILE A 166 -11.21 -10.91 26.04
C ILE A 166 -12.55 -11.10 26.77
N ALA A 167 -13.46 -10.14 26.64
CA ALA A 167 -14.79 -10.19 27.24
C ALA A 167 -15.82 -11.03 26.46
N GLY A 168 -15.40 -11.61 25.33
CA GLY A 168 -16.18 -12.50 24.48
C GLY A 168 -15.85 -13.97 24.73
#